data_AF-A0A2P5A2W7-F1
#
_entry.id   AF-A0A2P5A2W7-F1
#
_cell.length_a   1.000
_cell.length_b   1.000
_cell.length_c   1.000
_cell.angle_alpha   90.00
_cell.angle_beta   90.00
_cell.angle_gamma   90.00
#
_symmetry.space_group_name_H-M   'P 1'
#
loop_
_entity.id
_entity.type
_entity.pdbx_description
1 polymer ?
#
loop_
_entity_poly.entity_id
_entity_poly.type
_entity_poly.pdbx_seq_one_letter_code
_entity_poly.pdbx_strand_id
1 'polypeptide(L)'
;MADEENKGHSSHFFENKTIVIAGAGHAGSVSVVSLQKLWNPKLNPPTIIIYEHDAPEIDVRREAYTLSLTEFDNSGGLVVLKNFGLLDHALEHSIYGLDGAGAFKIWISS
;
A
#
# COMPACT_ATOMS: atom_id res chain seq x y z
N MET A 1 -15.60 31.11 -36.65
CA MET A 1 -14.42 30.24 -36.86
C MET A 1 -14.13 29.65 -35.51
N ALA A 2 -14.55 28.41 -35.34
CA ALA A 2 -14.63 27.69 -34.09
C ALA A 2 -13.50 26.67 -34.11
N ASP A 3 -12.37 27.01 -33.52
CA ASP A 3 -11.18 26.15 -33.48
C ASP A 3 -10.46 26.34 -32.13
N GLU A 4 -11.08 25.98 -31.00
CA GLU A 4 -10.37 25.78 -29.72
C GLU A 4 -11.17 24.91 -28.72
N GLU A 5 -11.88 23.88 -29.20
CA GLU A 5 -12.60 22.96 -28.29
C GLU A 5 -12.35 21.49 -28.66
N ASN A 6 -11.09 21.06 -28.58
CA ASN A 6 -10.78 19.62 -28.44
C ASN A 6 -9.45 19.37 -27.73
N LYS A 7 -9.32 19.85 -26.48
CA LYS A 7 -8.40 19.22 -25.54
C LYS A 7 -9.08 17.93 -25.07
N GLY A 8 -8.78 16.83 -25.77
CA GLY A 8 -9.31 15.51 -25.43
C GLY A 8 -9.19 15.26 -23.94
N HIS A 9 -10.31 14.95 -23.29
CA HIS A 9 -10.31 14.48 -21.90
C HIS A 9 -9.39 13.26 -21.85
N SER A 10 -8.19 13.44 -21.30
CA SER A 10 -7.32 12.33 -20.93
C SER A 10 -8.03 11.58 -19.81
N SER A 11 -8.85 10.59 -20.18
CA SER A 11 -9.43 9.63 -19.23
C SER A 11 -8.29 9.01 -18.43
N HIS A 12 -8.51 8.86 -17.13
CA HIS A 12 -7.48 8.31 -16.26
C HIS A 12 -7.10 6.91 -16.75
N PHE A 13 -5.80 6.62 -16.84
CA PHE A 13 -5.30 5.42 -17.51
C PHE A 13 -5.94 4.12 -17.00
N PHE A 14 -6.30 4.02 -15.72
CA PHE A 14 -6.90 2.82 -15.15
C PHE A 14 -8.44 2.77 -15.19
N GLU A 15 -9.11 3.81 -15.68
CA GLU A 15 -10.57 3.85 -15.74
C GLU A 15 -11.14 2.69 -16.58
N ASN A 16 -12.14 1.99 -16.03
CA ASN A 16 -12.78 0.82 -16.66
C ASN A 16 -11.85 -0.34 -17.05
N LYS A 17 -10.60 -0.36 -16.54
CA LYS A 17 -9.67 -1.47 -16.78
C LYS A 17 -9.81 -2.54 -15.71
N THR A 18 -9.39 -3.74 -16.08
CA THR A 18 -9.16 -4.82 -15.10
C THR A 18 -7.68 -4.83 -14.72
N ILE A 19 -7.40 -4.78 -13.42
CA ILE A 19 -6.06 -4.91 -12.85
C ILE A 19 -5.99 -6.27 -12.17
N VAL A 20 -5.01 -7.07 -12.58
CA VAL A 20 -4.74 -8.38 -11.98
C VAL A 20 -3.51 -8.25 -11.10
N ILE A 21 -3.63 -8.66 -9.83
CA ILE A 21 -2.56 -8.68 -8.85
C ILE A 21 -2.26 -10.13 -8.51
N ALA A 22 -1.01 -10.55 -8.73
CA ALA A 22 -0.52 -11.86 -8.32
C ALA A 22 0.18 -11.73 -6.95
N GLY A 23 -0.43 -12.31 -5.92
CA GLY A 23 -0.05 -12.23 -4.51
C GLY A 23 -0.97 -11.32 -3.69
N ALA A 24 -1.57 -11.87 -2.64
CA ALA A 24 -2.37 -11.16 -1.63
C ALA A 24 -1.59 -10.87 -0.33
N GLY A 25 -0.28 -11.12 -0.31
CA GLY A 25 0.61 -10.64 0.76
C GLY A 25 0.64 -9.11 0.90
N HIS A 26 1.49 -8.61 1.79
CA HIS A 26 1.57 -7.18 2.16
C HIS A 26 1.57 -6.22 0.96
N ALA A 27 2.44 -6.45 -0.04
CA ALA A 27 2.53 -5.56 -1.19
C ALA A 27 1.25 -5.54 -2.05
N GLY A 28 0.65 -6.71 -2.30
CA GLY A 28 -0.58 -6.80 -3.09
C GLY A 28 -1.76 -6.15 -2.37
N SER A 29 -1.92 -6.48 -1.09
CA SER A 29 -2.97 -5.91 -0.23
C SER A 29 -2.85 -4.40 -0.09
N VAL A 30 -1.66 -3.87 0.20
CA VAL A 30 -1.42 -2.43 0.29
C VAL A 30 -1.66 -1.75 -1.06
N SER A 31 -1.28 -2.37 -2.18
CA SER A 31 -1.55 -1.80 -3.52
C SER A 31 -3.04 -1.59 -3.77
N VAL A 32 -3.87 -2.57 -3.41
CA VAL A 32 -5.34 -2.47 -3.56
C VAL A 32 -5.92 -1.38 -2.67
N VAL A 33 -5.58 -1.40 -1.38
CA VAL A 33 -6.06 -0.40 -0.42
C VAL A 33 -5.61 1.00 -0.82
N SER A 34 -4.37 1.14 -1.30
CA SER A 34 -3.83 2.41 -1.79
C SER A 34 -4.58 2.93 -2.99
N LEU A 35 -4.80 2.07 -3.98
CA LEU A 35 -5.55 2.45 -5.18
C LEU A 35 -6.97 2.88 -4.82
N GLN A 36 -7.65 2.15 -3.93
CA GLN A 36 -9.00 2.49 -3.48
C GLN A 36 -9.05 3.82 -2.72
N LYS A 37 -8.12 4.07 -1.80
CA LYS A 37 -8.10 5.32 -1.01
C LYS A 37 -7.73 6.54 -1.83
N LEU A 38 -6.85 6.39 -2.82
CA LEU A 38 -6.37 7.49 -3.66
C LEU A 38 -7.22 7.70 -4.92
N TRP A 39 -8.20 6.82 -5.19
CA TRP A 39 -9.03 6.92 -6.39
C TRP A 39 -9.92 8.17 -6.36
N ASN A 40 -9.98 8.89 -7.49
CA ASN A 40 -10.91 10.00 -7.64
C ASN A 40 -12.35 9.46 -7.77
N PRO A 41 -13.27 9.77 -6.83
CA PRO A 41 -14.63 9.23 -6.83
C PRO A 41 -15.49 9.70 -8.02
N LYS A 42 -15.03 10.69 -8.80
CA LYS A 42 -15.71 11.15 -10.01
C LYS A 42 -15.44 10.28 -11.25
N LEU A 43 -14.53 9.30 -11.14
CA LEU A 43 -14.11 8.43 -12.24
C LEU A 43 -14.57 7.00 -12.02
N ASN A 44 -14.80 6.26 -13.11
CA ASN A 44 -15.17 4.85 -12.98
C ASN A 44 -13.97 4.01 -12.48
N PRO A 45 -14.09 3.32 -11.33
CA PRO A 45 -12.97 2.59 -10.77
C PRO A 45 -12.58 1.38 -11.63
N PRO A 46 -11.30 0.95 -11.59
CA PRO A 46 -10.90 -0.30 -12.19
C PRO A 46 -11.55 -1.48 -11.45
N THR A 47 -11.73 -2.59 -12.17
CA THR A 47 -11.99 -3.90 -11.55
C THR A 47 -10.67 -4.48 -11.07
N ILE A 48 -10.61 -4.93 -9.81
CA ILE A 48 -9.39 -5.49 -9.21
C ILE A 48 -9.61 -6.98 -8.95
N ILE A 49 -8.72 -7.82 -9.46
CA ILE A 49 -8.71 -9.27 -9.23
C ILE A 49 -7.38 -9.64 -8.58
N ILE A 50 -7.43 -10.31 -7.43
CA ILE A 50 -6.25 -10.78 -6.71
C ILE A 50 -6.19 -12.30 -6.82
N TYR A 51 -5.06 -12.82 -7.27
CA TYR A 51 -4.75 -14.24 -7.21
C TYR A 51 -3.69 -14.47 -6.13
N GLU A 52 -4.03 -15.23 -5.10
CA GLU A 52 -3.07 -15.73 -4.11
C GLU A 52 -2.85 -17.22 -4.35
N HIS A 53 -1.58 -17.63 -4.36
CA HIS A 53 -1.21 -19.02 -4.49
C HIS A 53 -1.49 -19.79 -3.20
N ASP A 54 -1.29 -19.14 -2.05
CA ASP A 54 -1.44 -19.80 -0.76
C ASP A 54 -2.90 -20.09 -0.44
N ALA A 55 -3.13 -21.27 0.17
CA ALA A 55 -4.43 -21.61 0.69
C ALA A 55 -4.82 -20.65 1.83
N PRO A 56 -6.13 -20.46 2.09
CA PRO A 56 -6.61 -19.65 3.22
C PRO A 56 -6.15 -20.16 4.60
N GLU A 57 -5.66 -21.40 4.66
CA GLU A 57 -5.05 -21.98 5.85
C GLU A 57 -3.72 -21.26 6.12
N ILE A 58 -3.79 -20.36 7.10
CA ILE A 58 -2.73 -19.51 7.60
C ILE A 58 -1.51 -20.37 7.93
N ASP A 59 -0.52 -20.40 7.05
CA ASP A 59 0.79 -20.92 7.40
C ASP A 59 1.40 -19.94 8.42
N VAL A 60 1.26 -20.26 9.71
CA VAL A 60 1.84 -19.56 10.88
C VAL A 60 3.33 -19.21 10.64
N ARG A 61 4.00 -19.90 9.71
CA ARG A 61 5.37 -19.61 9.27
C ARG A 61 5.54 -18.23 8.63
N ARG A 62 4.47 -17.56 8.19
CA ARG A 62 4.52 -16.18 7.67
C ARG A 62 4.40 -15.09 8.73
N GLU A 63 4.05 -15.44 9.96
CA GLU A 63 3.89 -14.46 11.06
C GLU A 63 5.21 -14.18 11.79
N ALA A 64 6.24 -15.00 11.57
CA ALA A 64 7.48 -14.97 12.33
C ALA A 64 8.61 -14.14 11.67
N TYR A 65 8.30 -12.94 11.16
CA TYR A 65 9.36 -12.04 10.69
C TYR A 65 9.12 -10.59 11.08
N THR A 66 10.20 -9.92 11.49
CA THR A 66 10.22 -8.48 11.72
C THR A 66 10.49 -7.77 10.41
N LEU A 67 9.56 -6.92 9.97
CA LEU A 67 9.78 -6.03 8.83
C LEU A 67 10.30 -4.67 9.33
N SER A 68 11.54 -4.32 8.98
CA SER A 68 12.07 -2.97 9.24
C SER A 68 11.59 -2.00 8.16
N LEU A 69 10.80 -1.01 8.56
CA LEU A 69 10.38 0.09 7.70
C LEU A 69 11.27 1.30 7.98
N THR A 70 12.09 1.67 7.00
CA THR A 70 12.97 2.85 7.10
C THR A 70 12.33 4.05 6.43
N GLU A 71 12.59 5.23 6.99
CA GLU A 71 12.41 6.51 6.31
C GLU A 71 13.66 6.74 5.45
N PHE A 72 13.58 6.43 4.16
CA PHE A 72 14.66 6.73 3.21
C PHE A 72 14.33 7.98 2.37
N ASP A 73 13.04 8.29 2.21
CA ASP A 73 12.52 9.43 1.48
C ASP A 73 11.06 9.74 1.89
N ASN A 74 10.46 10.74 1.22
CA ASN A 74 9.05 11.13 1.40
C ASN A 74 8.03 10.05 0.97
N SER A 75 8.48 8.85 0.57
CA SER A 75 7.67 7.70 0.19
C SER A 75 8.00 6.43 1.00
N GLY A 76 8.84 6.55 2.05
CA GLY A 76 9.23 5.45 2.90
C GLY A 76 8.05 4.79 3.63
N GLY A 77 8.25 3.55 4.10
CA GLY A 77 7.17 2.73 4.68
C GLY A 77 6.45 3.37 5.87
N LEU A 78 7.15 4.18 6.67
CA LEU A 78 6.56 4.95 7.77
C LEU A 78 5.63 6.08 7.27
N VAL A 79 5.99 6.74 6.18
CA VAL A 79 5.17 7.80 5.56
C VAL A 79 3.89 7.20 4.97
N VAL A 80 4.01 6.05 4.32
CA VAL A 80 2.85 5.28 3.83
C VAL A 80 1.93 4.95 5.01
N LEU A 81 2.43 4.29 6.07
CA LEU A 81 1.59 3.97 7.23
C LEU A 81 0.88 5.18 7.82
N LYS A 82 1.56 6.33 7.91
CA LYS A 82 0.95 7.59 8.34
C LYS A 82 -0.18 8.03 7.42
N ASN A 83 0.05 8.05 6.11
CA ASN A 83 -0.96 8.44 5.11
C ASN A 83 -2.18 7.51 5.11
N PHE A 84 -1.99 6.25 5.47
CA PHE A 84 -3.07 5.27 5.59
C PHE A 84 -3.78 5.30 6.96
N GLY A 85 -3.31 6.10 7.92
CA GLY A 85 -3.83 6.12 9.29
C GLY A 85 -3.55 4.84 10.07
N LEU A 86 -2.54 4.08 9.65
CA LEU A 86 -2.17 2.78 10.22
C LEU A 86 -0.90 2.83 11.08
N LEU A 87 -0.23 4.00 11.13
CA LEU A 87 1.04 4.14 11.85
C LEU A 87 0.90 3.80 13.33
N ASP A 88 -0.08 4.35 14.03
CA ASP A 88 -0.27 4.12 15.47
C ASP A 88 -0.54 2.64 15.76
N HIS A 89 -1.41 2.02 14.95
CA HIS A 89 -1.73 0.60 15.08
C HIS A 89 -0.52 -0.31 14.82
N ALA A 90 0.30 0.04 13.82
CA ALA A 90 1.53 -0.67 13.52
C ALA A 90 2.58 -0.52 14.63
N LEU A 91 2.63 0.64 15.29
CA LEU A 91 3.51 0.87 16.45
C LEU A 91 3.07 0.03 17.67
N GLU A 92 1.77 -0.03 17.96
CA GLU A 92 1.19 -0.83 19.06
C GLU A 92 1.49 -2.32 18.94
N HIS A 93 1.61 -2.84 17.72
CA HIS A 93 1.84 -4.27 17.43
C HIS A 93 3.27 -4.56 16.98
N SER A 94 4.13 -3.54 16.95
CA SER A 94 5.56 -3.74 16.73
C SER A 94 6.17 -4.48 17.93
N ILE A 95 7.32 -5.14 17.74
CA ILE A 95 8.04 -5.87 18.81
C ILE A 95 8.68 -4.91 19.84
N TYR A 96 8.05 -3.77 20.08
CA TYR A 96 8.37 -2.86 21.14
C TYR A 96 7.63 -3.32 22.41
N GLY A 97 8.36 -3.98 23.31
CA GLY A 97 7.97 -4.10 24.71
C GLY A 97 7.53 -5.48 25.21
N LEU A 98 7.65 -6.56 24.44
CA LEU A 98 7.36 -7.90 24.98
C LEU A 98 8.53 -8.50 25.78
N ASP A 99 9.79 -8.22 25.43
CA ASP A 99 10.98 -8.78 26.14
C ASP A 99 12.25 -7.90 26.11
N GLY A 100 12.18 -6.63 25.70
CA GLY A 100 13.37 -5.78 25.56
C GLY A 100 14.30 -6.15 24.40
N ALA A 101 13.90 -7.11 23.56
CA ALA A 101 14.59 -7.50 22.33
C ALA A 101 13.88 -6.93 21.09
N GLY A 102 14.13 -5.67 20.78
CA GLY A 102 13.62 -4.98 19.60
C GLY A 102 14.18 -3.57 19.57
N ALA A 103 14.84 -3.19 18.47
CA ALA A 103 15.44 -1.87 18.33
C ALA A 103 14.77 -1.10 17.19
N PHE A 104 14.14 0.03 17.50
CA PHE A 104 13.81 1.04 16.51
C PHE A 104 15.04 1.94 16.34
N LYS A 105 15.74 1.80 15.22
CA LYS A 105 16.86 2.67 14.86
C LYS A 105 16.41 3.65 13.78
N ILE A 106 16.18 4.89 14.17
CA ILE A 106 16.10 6.00 13.22
C ILE A 106 17.53 6.28 12.75
N TRP A 107 17.81 5.97 11.49
CA TRP A 107 19.06 6.38 10.86
C TRP A 107 18.85 7.74 10.23
N ILE A 108 19.37 8.78 10.86
CA ILE A 108 19.52 10.10 10.24
C ILE A 108 20.74 10.02 9.32
N SER A 109 20.55 10.06 8.00
CA SER A 109 21.65 10.25 7.06
C SER A 109 22.10 11.71 7.09
N SER A 110 23.37 11.93 7.37
CA SER A 110 24.07 13.21 7.18
C SER A 110 24.38 13.48 5.72
#